data_AF-A0A9P3CAJ6-F1
#
_entry.id   AF-A0A9P3CAJ6-F1
#
_cell.length_a   1.000
_cell.length_b   1.000
_cell.length_c   1.000
_cell.angle_alpha   90.00
_cell.angle_beta   90.00
_cell.angle_gamma   90.00
#
_symmetry.space_group_name_H-M   'P 1'
#
loop_
_entity.id
_entity.type
_entity.pdbx_description
1 polymer ?
#
loop_
_entity_poly.entity_id
_entity_poly.type
_entity_poly.pdbx_seq_one_letter_code
_entity_poly.pdbx_strand_id
1 'polypeptide(L)'
;MPRGRGGRPTRSEPLPHHPGNTYLPFAKLIDLEKIDNNTYRSIAPAFAPGGPVGVGRSYGAHVFMQAAWAAAQTVEPGFLVHNVSGNFILAGELNVPFVYKVHTIRNGRSYCTRIVNVTQSQGKGICFTCIVSFKTPEHVQVESQEQVDLWQTYKTVLKDKRPSDFPEVPSMDLPFYWKRREETGYNDKFPGLECRKVDMSAFNKDKHPLDRRQLIFYRTIGDMPSDENMHLCAHLFASDRNSLYIVANHFGLGDYFTSMSSLVHTVIMHSPPPATLFGSKTSPGHQRSPLDDKSGRWFCMESWGSRVSSGRAVYNCRIWNSKGEHIATAMQDGLIRYAANPKQPTDEELKFLADNTRKWEGRGREQKL
;
A
#
# COMPACT_ATOMS: atom_id res chain seq x y z
N MET A 1 -12.19 -19.48 -19.64
CA MET A 1 -13.17 -19.00 -18.64
C MET A 1 -13.43 -17.52 -18.89
N PRO A 2 -14.69 -17.05 -18.88
CA PRO A 2 -15.01 -15.66 -19.13
C PRO A 2 -14.54 -14.77 -17.98
N ARG A 3 -13.68 -13.78 -18.27
CA ARG A 3 -13.25 -12.75 -17.31
C ARG A 3 -14.09 -11.49 -17.50
N GLY A 4 -14.42 -10.81 -16.41
CA GLY A 4 -14.97 -9.46 -16.45
C GLY A 4 -13.95 -8.44 -16.97
N ARG A 5 -14.42 -7.23 -17.29
CA ARG A 5 -13.56 -6.10 -17.70
C ARG A 5 -12.44 -5.91 -16.69
N GLY A 6 -11.20 -5.65 -17.11
CA GLY A 6 -10.09 -5.51 -16.16
C GLY A 6 -9.40 -6.81 -15.76
N GLY A 7 -9.74 -7.92 -16.43
CA GLY A 7 -9.23 -9.24 -16.05
C GLY A 7 -9.80 -9.74 -14.72
N ARG A 8 -10.90 -9.15 -14.25
CA ARG A 8 -11.53 -9.51 -12.98
C ARG A 8 -12.26 -10.85 -13.10
N PRO A 9 -12.33 -11.63 -12.01
CA PRO A 9 -13.18 -12.82 -11.97
C PRO A 9 -14.64 -12.40 -12.11
N THR A 10 -15.45 -13.18 -12.80
CA THR A 10 -16.90 -12.97 -12.79
C THR A 10 -17.47 -13.31 -11.41
N ARG A 11 -18.63 -12.73 -11.08
CA ARG A 11 -19.26 -12.96 -9.76
C ARG A 11 -19.63 -14.42 -9.51
N SER A 12 -19.91 -15.19 -10.57
CA SER A 12 -20.32 -16.59 -10.50
C SER A 12 -19.19 -17.58 -10.20
N GLU A 13 -17.92 -17.20 -10.36
CA GLU A 13 -16.79 -18.12 -10.20
C GLU A 13 -16.11 -17.99 -8.81
N PRO A 14 -15.83 -19.11 -8.11
CA PRO A 14 -15.08 -19.09 -6.85
C PRO A 14 -13.65 -18.60 -7.07
N LEU A 15 -13.11 -17.81 -6.13
CA LEU A 15 -11.69 -17.45 -6.18
C LEU A 15 -10.86 -18.68 -5.81
N PRO A 16 -9.86 -19.07 -6.61
CA PRO A 16 -8.97 -20.15 -6.25
C PRO A 16 -8.15 -19.73 -5.04
N HIS A 17 -7.91 -20.69 -4.15
CA HIS A 17 -6.95 -20.52 -3.09
C HIS A 17 -5.56 -20.22 -3.66
N HIS A 18 -4.88 -19.24 -3.06
CA HIS A 18 -3.47 -18.96 -3.31
C HIS A 18 -2.68 -19.08 -2.01
N PRO A 19 -1.51 -19.75 -1.97
CA PRO A 19 -0.73 -19.92 -0.74
C PRO A 19 -0.33 -18.62 -0.04
N GLY A 20 -0.15 -17.53 -0.80
CA GLY A 20 0.12 -16.18 -0.25
C GLY A 20 -1.08 -15.45 0.34
N ASN A 21 -2.29 -16.01 0.22
CA ASN A 21 -3.52 -15.42 0.77
C ASN A 21 -3.82 -16.07 2.13
N THR A 22 -2.98 -15.80 3.11
CA THR A 22 -3.07 -16.34 4.48
C THR A 22 -2.73 -15.27 5.53
N TYR A 23 -3.17 -15.43 6.77
CA TYR A 23 -2.80 -14.54 7.89
C TYR A 23 -1.43 -14.90 8.46
N LEU A 24 -0.37 -14.65 7.68
CA LEU A 24 1.02 -14.87 8.10
C LEU A 24 1.52 -13.71 8.97
N PRO A 25 2.23 -13.95 10.09
CA PRO A 25 2.87 -12.87 10.84
C PRO A 25 3.86 -12.06 9.99
N PHE A 26 3.96 -10.75 10.22
CA PHE A 26 4.79 -9.86 9.40
C PHE A 26 6.26 -10.28 9.37
N ALA A 27 6.84 -10.59 10.53
CA ALA A 27 8.23 -11.03 10.65
C ALA A 27 8.52 -12.31 9.85
N LYS A 28 7.52 -13.15 9.59
CA LYS A 28 7.63 -14.33 8.72
C LYS A 28 7.41 -14.00 7.25
N LEU A 29 6.56 -13.01 6.94
CA LEU A 29 6.30 -12.56 5.57
C LEU A 29 7.52 -11.85 4.96
N ILE A 30 8.19 -11.02 5.74
CA ILE A 30 9.31 -10.21 5.28
C ILE A 30 10.62 -11.00 5.23
N ASP A 31 10.68 -12.17 5.86
CA ASP A 31 11.88 -12.98 5.97
C ASP A 31 12.46 -13.36 4.59
N LEU A 32 13.79 -13.34 4.51
CA LEU A 32 14.55 -13.57 3.29
C LEU A 32 15.63 -14.60 3.54
N GLU A 33 15.78 -15.50 2.57
CA GLU A 33 16.93 -16.37 2.52
C GLU A 33 18.12 -15.58 1.98
N LYS A 34 19.23 -15.58 2.72
CA LYS A 34 20.49 -15.00 2.26
C LYS A 34 21.19 -16.00 1.33
N ILE A 35 21.34 -15.63 0.06
CA ILE A 35 22.02 -16.45 -0.96
C ILE A 35 23.52 -16.18 -0.92
N ASP A 36 23.91 -14.91 -0.83
CA ASP A 36 25.29 -14.46 -0.66
C ASP A 36 25.33 -13.11 0.09
N ASN A 37 26.46 -12.40 0.06
CA ASN A 37 26.62 -11.13 0.79
C ASN A 37 25.67 -10.01 0.36
N ASN A 38 25.19 -10.03 -0.88
CA ASN A 38 24.35 -8.96 -1.42
C ASN A 38 23.14 -9.47 -2.23
N THR A 39 22.88 -10.77 -2.20
CA THR A 39 21.75 -11.41 -2.88
C THR A 39 20.87 -12.14 -1.87
N TYR A 40 19.56 -11.87 -1.94
CA TYR A 40 18.55 -12.43 -1.06
C TYR A 40 17.39 -13.01 -1.88
N ARG A 41 16.68 -14.00 -1.34
CA ARG A 41 15.54 -14.65 -1.99
C ARG A 41 14.30 -14.65 -1.09
N SER A 42 13.14 -14.38 -1.67
CA SER A 42 11.85 -14.46 -0.98
C SER A 42 11.60 -15.88 -0.48
N ILE A 43 11.15 -16.01 0.76
CA ILE A 43 10.70 -17.29 1.32
C ILE A 43 9.18 -17.40 1.21
N ALA A 44 8.47 -16.40 1.74
CA ALA A 44 7.01 -16.40 1.75
C ALA A 44 6.43 -16.04 0.37
N PRO A 45 5.34 -16.70 -0.07
CA PRO A 45 4.64 -16.32 -1.29
C PRO A 45 3.97 -14.95 -1.15
N ALA A 46 3.96 -14.18 -2.24
CA ALA A 46 3.32 -12.87 -2.26
C ALA A 46 1.79 -12.99 -2.19
N PHE A 47 1.14 -11.99 -1.59
CA PHE A 47 -0.31 -11.83 -1.64
C PHE A 47 -0.79 -11.68 -3.09
N ALA A 48 -1.93 -12.31 -3.41
CA ALA A 48 -2.52 -12.33 -4.74
C ALA A 48 -3.96 -11.78 -4.70
N PRO A 49 -4.18 -10.49 -5.03
CA PRO A 49 -5.52 -9.90 -5.05
C PRO A 49 -6.44 -10.62 -6.06
N GLY A 50 -7.50 -11.27 -5.57
CA GLY A 50 -8.41 -12.08 -6.38
C GLY A 50 -7.83 -13.43 -6.84
N GLY A 51 -6.70 -13.85 -6.27
CA GLY A 51 -6.05 -15.12 -6.59
C GLY A 51 -5.64 -15.27 -8.07
N PRO A 52 -5.46 -16.52 -8.56
CA PRO A 52 -5.04 -16.80 -9.93
C PRO A 52 -6.01 -16.34 -11.02
N VAL A 53 -7.31 -16.25 -10.72
CA VAL A 53 -8.35 -15.79 -11.67
C VAL A 53 -8.60 -14.28 -11.61
N GLY A 54 -8.01 -13.59 -10.63
CA GLY A 54 -7.98 -12.14 -10.53
C GLY A 54 -7.03 -11.53 -11.55
N VAL A 55 -6.28 -10.52 -11.12
CA VAL A 55 -5.23 -9.94 -11.98
C VAL A 55 -4.10 -10.95 -12.29
N GLY A 56 -4.00 -12.03 -11.51
CA GLY A 56 -2.99 -13.08 -11.70
C GLY A 56 -1.57 -12.58 -11.43
N ARG A 57 -1.42 -11.56 -10.58
CA ARG A 57 -0.16 -10.87 -10.30
C ARG A 57 0.03 -10.72 -8.81
N SER A 58 1.29 -10.75 -8.41
CA SER A 58 1.70 -10.47 -7.03
C SER A 58 1.42 -9.03 -6.63
N TYR A 59 1.15 -8.85 -5.35
CA TYR A 59 1.00 -7.54 -4.74
C TYR A 59 2.32 -6.76 -4.72
N GLY A 60 2.33 -5.56 -5.32
CA GLY A 60 3.54 -4.76 -5.53
C GLY A 60 4.29 -4.38 -4.25
N ALA A 61 3.57 -4.10 -3.16
CA ALA A 61 4.22 -3.78 -1.89
C ALA A 61 5.08 -4.92 -1.32
N HIS A 62 4.81 -6.18 -1.70
CA HIS A 62 5.60 -7.32 -1.24
C HIS A 62 7.05 -7.22 -1.72
N VAL A 63 7.24 -7.02 -3.03
CA VAL A 63 8.58 -6.83 -3.61
C VAL A 63 9.21 -5.50 -3.16
N PHE A 64 8.40 -4.46 -2.97
CA PHE A 64 8.84 -3.14 -2.51
C PHE A 64 9.43 -3.20 -1.09
N MET A 65 8.71 -3.79 -0.12
CA MET A 65 9.18 -3.89 1.27
C MET A 65 10.38 -4.82 1.40
N GLN A 66 10.40 -5.95 0.69
CA GLN A 66 11.48 -6.93 0.81
C GLN A 66 12.76 -6.42 0.13
N ALA A 67 12.65 -5.61 -0.92
CA ALA A 67 13.81 -4.92 -1.48
C ALA A 67 14.44 -3.94 -0.47
N ALA A 68 13.61 -3.17 0.25
CA ALA A 68 14.09 -2.31 1.33
C ALA A 68 14.72 -3.11 2.48
N TRP A 69 14.10 -4.24 2.86
CA TRP A 69 14.64 -5.15 3.87
C TRP A 69 15.99 -5.76 3.47
N ALA A 70 16.09 -6.29 2.25
CA ALA A 70 17.34 -6.81 1.70
C ALA A 70 18.45 -5.75 1.72
N ALA A 71 18.12 -4.50 1.37
CA ALA A 71 19.08 -3.39 1.46
C ALA A 71 19.49 -3.09 2.92
N ALA A 72 18.55 -3.14 3.87
CA ALA A 72 18.82 -2.91 5.29
C ALA A 72 19.78 -3.95 5.88
N GLN A 73 19.77 -5.20 5.37
CA GLN A 73 20.73 -6.24 5.75
C GLN A 73 22.18 -5.96 5.32
N THR A 74 22.43 -4.90 4.54
CA THR A 74 23.75 -4.54 3.99
C THR A 74 24.31 -3.21 4.50
N VAL A 75 23.66 -2.59 5.49
CA VAL A 75 24.13 -1.36 6.15
C VAL A 75 24.54 -1.65 7.59
N GLU A 76 25.41 -0.81 8.15
CA GLU A 76 25.79 -0.91 9.55
C GLU A 76 24.60 -0.64 10.50
N PRO A 77 24.61 -1.19 11.73
CA PRO A 77 23.61 -0.89 12.73
C PRO A 77 23.44 0.62 12.97
N GLY A 78 22.19 1.05 13.19
CA GLY A 78 21.85 2.46 13.40
C GLY A 78 21.52 3.25 12.13
N PHE A 79 21.73 2.68 10.94
CA PHE A 79 21.22 3.26 9.68
C PHE A 79 19.77 2.84 9.45
N LEU A 80 18.85 3.80 9.51
CA LEU A 80 17.42 3.59 9.35
C LEU A 80 16.93 4.06 7.98
N VAL A 81 16.04 3.27 7.36
CA VAL A 81 15.38 3.64 6.10
C VAL A 81 14.62 4.96 6.29
N HIS A 82 14.97 5.99 5.51
CA HIS A 82 14.21 7.24 5.49
C HIS A 82 13.56 7.53 4.14
N ASN A 83 14.00 6.86 3.07
CA ASN A 83 13.39 7.01 1.75
C ASN A 83 13.56 5.75 0.92
N VAL A 84 12.48 5.36 0.22
CA VAL A 84 12.51 4.33 -0.81
C VAL A 84 11.77 4.85 -2.03
N SER A 85 12.41 4.79 -3.20
CA SER A 85 11.80 5.12 -4.49
C SER A 85 12.05 3.99 -5.47
N GLY A 86 10.98 3.40 -6.00
CA GLY A 86 11.07 2.22 -6.86
C GLY A 86 10.16 2.26 -8.08
N ASN A 87 10.58 1.54 -9.11
CA ASN A 87 9.88 1.37 -10.38
C ASN A 87 9.48 -0.09 -10.58
N PHE A 88 8.20 -0.31 -10.88
CA PHE A 88 7.64 -1.60 -11.28
C PHE A 88 7.75 -1.74 -12.79
N ILE A 89 8.59 -2.66 -13.25
CA ILE A 89 8.95 -2.81 -14.67
C ILE A 89 8.17 -3.98 -15.29
N LEU A 90 8.14 -5.13 -14.62
CA LEU A 90 7.44 -6.33 -15.06
C LEU A 90 6.50 -6.81 -13.95
N ALA A 91 5.39 -7.42 -14.34
CA ALA A 91 4.48 -8.05 -13.39
C ALA A 91 5.18 -9.21 -12.68
N GLY A 92 5.05 -9.28 -11.36
CA GLY A 92 5.63 -10.39 -10.59
C GLY A 92 4.73 -11.63 -10.65
N GLU A 93 5.33 -12.76 -11.02
CA GLU A 93 4.69 -14.06 -11.09
C GLU A 93 4.37 -14.60 -9.69
N LEU A 94 3.19 -15.19 -9.51
CA LEU A 94 2.68 -15.58 -8.19
C LEU A 94 3.45 -16.74 -7.52
N ASN A 95 3.93 -17.68 -8.33
CA ASN A 95 4.53 -18.94 -7.86
C ASN A 95 6.06 -18.97 -8.00
N VAL A 96 6.69 -17.83 -8.27
CA VAL A 96 8.14 -17.73 -8.47
C VAL A 96 8.73 -16.80 -7.40
N PRO A 97 9.67 -17.25 -6.55
CA PRO A 97 10.29 -16.36 -5.58
C PRO A 97 11.01 -15.18 -6.23
N PHE A 98 10.92 -13.99 -5.63
CA PHE A 98 11.75 -12.86 -6.02
C PHE A 98 13.18 -13.03 -5.50
N VAL A 99 14.15 -12.61 -6.31
CA VAL A 99 15.57 -12.52 -5.96
C VAL A 99 15.99 -11.07 -5.96
N TYR A 100 16.49 -10.59 -4.83
CA TYR A 100 16.89 -9.22 -4.57
C TYR A 100 18.41 -9.10 -4.64
N LYS A 101 18.93 -8.39 -5.64
CA LYS A 101 20.35 -8.09 -5.76
C LYS A 101 20.63 -6.66 -5.34
N VAL A 102 21.33 -6.50 -4.23
CA VAL A 102 21.67 -5.23 -3.61
C VAL A 102 23.04 -4.76 -4.11
N HIS A 103 23.12 -3.49 -4.46
CA HIS A 103 24.38 -2.83 -4.79
C HIS A 103 24.56 -1.60 -3.91
N THR A 104 25.75 -1.48 -3.33
CA THR A 104 26.18 -0.29 -2.59
C THR A 104 26.43 0.84 -3.56
N ILE A 105 25.65 1.93 -3.46
CA ILE A 105 25.92 3.17 -4.17
C ILE A 105 26.90 4.02 -3.37
N ARG A 106 26.65 4.17 -2.07
CA ARG A 106 27.47 4.97 -1.17
C ARG A 106 27.32 4.55 0.29
N ASN A 107 28.44 4.54 1.02
CA ASN A 107 28.48 4.57 2.48
C ASN A 107 29.08 5.91 2.92
N GLY A 108 28.25 6.79 3.47
CA GLY A 108 28.69 8.03 4.10
C GLY A 108 28.68 7.91 5.62
N ARG A 109 29.11 8.97 6.30
CA ARG A 109 29.12 9.03 7.78
C ARG A 109 27.72 8.92 8.38
N SER A 110 26.76 9.68 7.85
CA SER A 110 25.39 9.76 8.38
C SER A 110 24.33 9.30 7.39
N TYR A 111 24.70 9.06 6.13
CA TYR A 111 23.79 8.61 5.07
C TYR A 111 24.40 7.46 4.28
N CYS A 112 23.60 6.44 3.98
CA CYS A 112 23.94 5.34 3.09
C CYS A 112 22.89 5.19 1.99
N THR A 113 23.32 4.74 0.82
CA THR A 113 22.42 4.53 -0.33
C THR A 113 22.69 3.17 -0.95
N ARG A 114 21.60 2.45 -1.25
CA ARG A 114 21.59 1.19 -1.97
C ARG A 114 20.72 1.32 -3.21
N ILE A 115 21.07 0.60 -4.27
CA ILE A 115 20.15 0.26 -5.35
C ILE A 115 19.88 -1.23 -5.29
N VAL A 116 18.63 -1.63 -5.47
CA VAL A 116 18.20 -3.03 -5.46
C VAL A 116 17.54 -3.34 -6.78
N ASN A 117 18.04 -4.36 -7.47
CA ASN A 117 17.42 -4.91 -8.66
C ASN A 117 16.80 -6.25 -8.32
N VAL A 118 15.55 -6.45 -8.70
CA VAL A 118 14.79 -7.65 -8.39
C VAL A 118 14.45 -8.41 -9.65
N THR A 119 14.70 -9.71 -9.64
CA THR A 119 14.35 -10.64 -10.72
C THR A 119 13.53 -11.82 -10.20
N GLN A 120 12.97 -12.59 -11.14
CA GLN A 120 12.40 -13.91 -10.90
C GLN A 120 13.05 -14.87 -11.91
N SER A 121 13.28 -16.13 -11.56
CA SER A 121 14.03 -17.08 -12.41
C SER A 121 13.38 -17.35 -13.76
N GLN A 122 12.05 -17.29 -13.83
CA GLN A 122 11.26 -17.40 -15.06
C GLN A 122 10.94 -16.03 -15.68
N GLY A 123 11.44 -14.95 -15.10
CA GLY A 123 11.21 -13.58 -15.53
C GLY A 123 12.05 -13.19 -16.74
N LYS A 124 11.56 -12.21 -17.51
CA LYS A 124 12.23 -11.68 -18.71
C LYS A 124 13.27 -10.58 -18.41
N GLY A 125 13.67 -10.43 -17.15
CA GLY A 125 14.58 -9.38 -16.70
C GLY A 125 14.23 -8.86 -15.30
N ILE A 126 14.61 -7.60 -15.04
CA ILE A 126 14.31 -6.92 -13.79
C ILE A 126 12.81 -6.62 -13.74
N CYS A 127 12.12 -7.16 -12.73
CA CYS A 127 10.71 -6.88 -12.51
C CYS A 127 10.49 -5.64 -11.63
N PHE A 128 11.42 -5.33 -10.75
CA PHE A 128 11.38 -4.15 -9.88
C PHE A 128 12.80 -3.63 -9.62
N THR A 129 12.96 -2.31 -9.58
CA THR A 129 14.21 -1.66 -9.16
C THR A 129 13.91 -0.52 -8.21
N CYS A 130 14.70 -0.35 -7.16
CA CYS A 130 14.56 0.78 -6.25
C CYS A 130 15.87 1.31 -5.72
N ILE A 131 15.86 2.58 -5.34
CA ILE A 131 16.88 3.19 -4.50
C ILE A 131 16.33 3.23 -3.06
N VAL A 132 17.16 2.79 -2.12
CA VAL A 132 16.87 2.79 -0.69
C VAL A 132 17.91 3.67 -0.02
N SER A 133 17.46 4.71 0.68
CA SER A 133 18.32 5.63 1.41
C SER A 133 18.13 5.48 2.90
N PHE A 134 19.25 5.47 3.61
CA PHE A 134 19.34 5.26 5.04
C PHE A 134 20.03 6.44 5.70
N LYS A 135 19.64 6.75 6.93
CA LYS A 135 20.31 7.77 7.75
C LYS A 135 20.48 7.30 9.19
N THR A 136 21.49 7.83 9.87
CA THR A 136 21.59 7.69 11.32
C THR A 136 20.61 8.63 12.03
N PRO A 137 20.13 8.28 13.25
CA PRO A 137 19.38 9.21 14.09
C PRO A 137 20.16 10.51 14.35
N GLU A 138 19.41 11.60 14.50
CA GLU A 138 19.95 12.93 14.79
C GLU A 138 19.04 13.62 15.82
N HIS A 139 19.60 14.55 16.59
CA HIS A 139 18.78 15.38 17.47
C HIS A 139 17.84 16.26 16.65
N VAL A 140 16.58 16.36 17.09
CA VAL A 140 15.60 17.25 16.51
C VAL A 140 16.07 18.70 16.72
N GLN A 141 16.33 19.40 15.61
CA GLN A 141 16.71 20.82 15.62
C GLN A 141 15.49 21.72 15.36
N VAL A 142 14.66 21.32 14.40
CA VAL A 142 13.40 21.97 14.03
C VAL A 142 12.39 20.88 13.72
N GLU A 143 11.19 21.00 14.26
CA GLU A 143 10.10 20.06 14.04
C GLU A 143 8.80 20.81 13.76
N SER A 144 8.12 20.42 12.69
CA SER A 144 6.81 20.92 12.32
C SER A 144 6.13 19.94 11.39
N GLN A 145 4.81 19.87 11.48
CA GLN A 145 3.95 19.09 10.60
C GLN A 145 2.59 19.79 10.45
N GLU A 146 1.80 19.34 9.48
CA GLU A 146 0.38 19.72 9.41
C GLU A 146 -0.35 19.21 10.67
N GLN A 147 -1.18 20.07 11.26
CA GLN A 147 -1.97 19.73 12.44
C GLN A 147 -3.26 19.05 11.98
N VAL A 148 -3.25 17.72 11.96
CA VAL A 148 -4.42 16.90 11.60
C VAL A 148 -4.78 16.00 12.78
N ASP A 149 -5.84 16.37 13.49
CA ASP A 149 -6.54 15.42 14.35
C ASP A 149 -7.48 14.59 13.47
N LEU A 150 -7.11 13.33 13.23
CA LEU A 150 -7.89 12.43 12.39
C LEU A 150 -9.31 12.21 12.92
N TRP A 151 -9.50 12.09 14.24
CA TRP A 151 -10.81 11.81 14.83
C TRP A 151 -11.70 13.04 14.74
N GLN A 152 -11.15 14.22 14.95
CA GLN A 152 -11.89 15.46 14.77
C GLN A 152 -12.20 15.75 13.30
N THR A 153 -11.22 15.57 12.40
CA THR A 153 -11.36 15.82 10.96
C THR A 153 -12.40 14.89 10.33
N TYR A 154 -12.39 13.62 10.74
CA TYR A 154 -13.26 12.58 10.18
C TYR A 154 -14.36 12.13 11.14
N LYS A 155 -14.77 13.01 12.07
CA LYS A 155 -15.77 12.71 13.11
C LYS A 155 -17.09 12.16 12.57
N THR A 156 -17.48 12.53 11.35
CA THR A 156 -18.72 12.08 10.70
C THR A 156 -18.73 10.58 10.42
N VAL A 157 -17.56 9.98 10.19
CA VAL A 157 -17.39 8.57 9.82
C VAL A 157 -16.68 7.75 10.88
N LEU A 158 -15.81 8.38 11.69
CA LEU A 158 -15.12 7.72 12.80
C LEU A 158 -15.99 7.64 14.05
N LYS A 159 -16.67 8.72 14.42
CA LYS A 159 -17.52 8.80 15.63
C LYS A 159 -16.75 8.31 16.88
N ASP A 160 -17.35 7.40 17.63
CA ASP A 160 -16.84 6.73 18.83
C ASP A 160 -16.18 5.36 18.53
N LYS A 161 -16.02 5.01 17.25
CA LYS A 161 -15.44 3.72 16.85
C LYS A 161 -13.93 3.69 17.06
N ARG A 162 -13.43 2.49 17.35
CA ARG A 162 -11.99 2.16 17.35
C ARG A 162 -11.61 1.53 16.01
N PRO A 163 -10.32 1.53 15.64
CA PRO A 163 -9.83 0.88 14.43
C PRO A 163 -10.36 -0.55 14.21
N SER A 164 -10.44 -1.37 15.27
CA SER A 164 -10.92 -2.76 15.21
C SER A 164 -12.41 -2.92 14.90
N ASP A 165 -13.20 -1.87 15.12
CA ASP A 165 -14.66 -1.91 14.92
C ASP A 165 -15.03 -1.72 13.44
N PHE A 166 -14.07 -1.36 12.58
CA PHE A 166 -14.24 -1.26 11.14
C PHE A 166 -14.07 -2.63 10.44
N PRO A 167 -14.73 -2.84 9.29
CA PRO A 167 -14.58 -4.08 8.54
C PRO A 167 -13.15 -4.25 8.02
N GLU A 168 -12.71 -5.51 7.93
CA GLU A 168 -11.45 -5.84 7.26
C GLU A 168 -11.44 -5.29 5.82
N VAL A 169 -10.29 -4.79 5.40
CA VAL A 169 -10.06 -4.28 4.05
C VAL A 169 -10.24 -5.41 3.01
N PRO A 170 -11.01 -5.20 1.93
CA PRO A 170 -11.19 -6.21 0.89
C PRO A 170 -9.89 -6.42 0.12
N SER A 171 -9.71 -7.63 -0.42
CA SER A 171 -8.60 -7.99 -1.31
C SER A 171 -8.47 -7.07 -2.53
N MET A 172 -9.60 -6.79 -3.18
CA MET A 172 -9.71 -5.83 -4.26
C MET A 172 -10.78 -4.82 -3.84
N ASP A 173 -10.38 -3.59 -3.55
CA ASP A 173 -11.31 -2.55 -3.12
C ASP A 173 -12.14 -2.02 -4.28
N LEU A 174 -13.11 -2.81 -4.74
CA LEU A 174 -13.92 -2.52 -5.91
C LEU A 174 -15.37 -2.93 -5.65
N PRO A 175 -16.36 -2.22 -6.22
CA PRO A 175 -17.77 -2.48 -5.92
C PRO A 175 -18.19 -3.93 -6.15
N PHE A 176 -17.73 -4.59 -7.22
CA PHE A 176 -18.05 -6.00 -7.44
C PHE A 176 -17.54 -6.94 -6.34
N TYR A 177 -16.36 -6.66 -5.75
CA TYR A 177 -15.77 -7.51 -4.73
C TYR A 177 -16.47 -7.33 -3.39
N TRP A 178 -16.86 -6.09 -3.06
CA TRP A 178 -17.71 -5.80 -1.90
C TRP A 178 -19.03 -6.56 -1.96
N LYS A 179 -19.74 -6.46 -3.09
CA LYS A 179 -21.00 -7.20 -3.29
C LYS A 179 -20.79 -8.72 -3.18
N ARG A 180 -19.73 -9.26 -3.80
CA ARG A 180 -19.39 -10.68 -3.67
C ARG A 180 -19.15 -11.08 -2.22
N ARG A 181 -18.42 -10.26 -1.46
CA ARG A 181 -18.13 -10.51 -0.04
C ARG A 181 -19.42 -10.52 0.80
N GLU A 182 -20.34 -9.60 0.53
CA GLU A 182 -21.66 -9.59 1.19
C GLU A 182 -22.46 -10.86 0.88
N GLU A 183 -22.41 -11.33 -0.36
CA GLU A 183 -23.13 -12.54 -0.80
C GLU A 183 -22.51 -13.85 -0.30
N THR A 184 -21.17 -13.91 -0.19
CA THR A 184 -20.44 -15.17 0.07
C THR A 184 -19.76 -15.24 1.43
N GLY A 185 -19.62 -14.11 2.13
CA GLY A 185 -18.81 -13.98 3.35
C GLY A 185 -17.30 -14.07 3.13
N TYR A 186 -16.83 -14.31 1.90
CA TYR A 186 -15.41 -14.57 1.61
C TYR A 186 -14.60 -13.29 1.37
N ASN A 187 -13.41 -13.23 1.97
CA ASN A 187 -12.38 -12.23 1.70
C ASN A 187 -11.01 -12.94 1.61
N ASP A 188 -10.16 -12.57 0.64
CA ASP A 188 -8.80 -13.10 0.61
C ASP A 188 -8.03 -12.64 1.84
N LYS A 189 -7.42 -13.58 2.56
CA LYS A 189 -6.67 -13.29 3.78
C LYS A 189 -5.40 -12.53 3.40
N PHE A 190 -5.21 -11.34 3.97
CA PHE A 190 -4.03 -10.53 3.72
C PHE A 190 -2.92 -10.87 4.73
N PRO A 191 -1.71 -11.25 4.29
CA PRO A 191 -0.61 -11.56 5.19
C PRO A 191 0.04 -10.29 5.75
N GLY A 192 0.75 -10.45 6.85
CA GLY A 192 1.64 -9.45 7.44
C GLY A 192 0.92 -8.34 8.22
N LEU A 193 -0.18 -7.81 7.71
CA LEU A 193 -0.92 -6.72 8.34
C LEU A 193 -2.39 -7.06 8.53
N GLU A 194 -2.93 -6.65 9.67
CA GLU A 194 -4.36 -6.50 9.84
C GLU A 194 -4.74 -5.09 9.38
N CYS A 195 -5.64 -5.00 8.41
CA CYS A 195 -6.08 -3.72 7.84
C CYS A 195 -7.60 -3.57 7.94
N ARG A 196 -8.07 -2.40 8.40
CA ARG A 196 -9.47 -2.07 8.65
C ARG A 196 -9.89 -0.83 7.87
N LYS A 197 -10.95 -0.92 7.07
CA LYS A 197 -11.38 0.17 6.16
C LYS A 197 -12.54 0.95 6.75
N VAL A 198 -12.40 2.28 6.80
CA VAL A 198 -13.51 3.18 7.15
C VAL A 198 -14.43 3.34 5.93
N ASP A 199 -15.74 3.24 6.16
CA ASP A 199 -16.71 3.67 5.15
C ASP A 199 -16.76 5.20 5.10
N MET A 200 -16.16 5.75 4.04
CA MET A 200 -16.04 7.19 3.84
C MET A 200 -17.24 7.79 3.08
N SER A 201 -18.29 7.02 2.80
CA SER A 201 -19.41 7.45 1.94
C SER A 201 -20.07 8.75 2.42
N ALA A 202 -20.32 8.89 3.72
CA ALA A 202 -20.89 10.11 4.30
C ALA A 202 -19.95 11.32 4.20
N PHE A 203 -18.64 11.13 4.41
CA PHE A 203 -17.64 12.19 4.31
C PHE A 203 -17.40 12.64 2.86
N ASN A 204 -17.45 11.70 1.91
CA ASN A 204 -17.11 11.92 0.51
C ASN A 204 -18.30 12.34 -0.39
N LYS A 205 -19.54 12.25 0.11
CA LYS A 205 -20.79 12.34 -0.67
C LYS A 205 -20.81 13.51 -1.67
N ASP A 206 -20.48 14.70 -1.19
CA ASP A 206 -20.60 15.95 -1.96
C ASP A 206 -19.25 16.50 -2.43
N LYS A 207 -18.17 15.75 -2.21
CA LYS A 207 -16.81 16.17 -2.58
C LYS A 207 -16.48 15.80 -4.02
N HIS A 208 -15.75 16.70 -4.68
CA HIS A 208 -15.09 16.40 -5.94
C HIS A 208 -14.17 15.16 -5.76
N PRO A 209 -14.06 14.25 -6.74
CA PRO A 209 -13.26 13.02 -6.61
C PRO A 209 -11.83 13.19 -6.07
N LEU A 210 -11.19 14.33 -6.39
CA LEU A 210 -9.83 14.68 -5.92
C LEU A 210 -9.78 15.15 -4.45
N ASP A 211 -10.90 15.60 -3.91
CA ASP A 211 -11.03 16.06 -2.52
C ASP A 211 -11.54 14.95 -1.59
N ARG A 212 -11.97 13.82 -2.16
CA ARG A 212 -12.36 12.64 -1.40
C ARG A 212 -11.17 12.00 -0.69
N ARG A 213 -11.45 11.30 0.41
CA ARG A 213 -10.44 10.65 1.26
C ARG A 213 -10.81 9.20 1.49
N GLN A 214 -9.79 8.36 1.66
CA GLN A 214 -9.89 7.00 2.18
C GLN A 214 -9.06 6.89 3.45
N LEU A 215 -9.62 6.21 4.45
CA LEU A 215 -8.89 5.84 5.66
C LEU A 215 -8.80 4.32 5.76
N ILE A 216 -7.57 3.84 5.94
CA ILE A 216 -7.27 2.45 6.30
C ILE A 216 -6.45 2.46 7.58
N PHE A 217 -7.01 1.90 8.65
CA PHE A 217 -6.23 1.60 9.84
C PHE A 217 -5.49 0.29 9.66
N TYR A 218 -4.28 0.19 10.17
CA TYR A 218 -3.51 -1.04 10.10
C TYR A 218 -2.58 -1.24 11.30
N ARG A 219 -2.24 -2.50 11.54
CA ARG A 219 -1.22 -2.97 12.48
C ARG A 219 -0.60 -4.26 11.96
N THR A 220 0.53 -4.69 12.52
CA THR A 220 1.15 -5.97 12.17
C THR A 220 0.35 -7.16 12.70
N ILE A 221 0.33 -8.25 11.92
CA ILE A 221 -0.08 -9.57 12.42
C ILE A 221 1.12 -10.17 13.14
N GLY A 222 0.90 -10.58 14.39
CA GLY A 222 1.94 -11.15 15.24
C GLY A 222 2.90 -10.12 15.82
N ASP A 223 3.77 -10.62 16.71
CA ASP A 223 4.76 -9.81 17.41
C ASP A 223 5.90 -9.41 16.46
N MET A 224 6.44 -8.20 16.65
CA MET A 224 7.55 -7.67 15.86
C MET A 224 8.87 -7.73 16.65
N PRO A 225 9.97 -8.21 16.05
CA PRO A 225 11.32 -8.10 16.62
C PRO A 225 11.74 -6.64 16.85
N SER A 226 12.79 -6.41 17.64
CA SER A 226 13.30 -5.07 17.96
C SER A 226 14.02 -4.36 16.79
N ASP A 227 14.14 -4.99 15.62
CA ASP A 227 14.79 -4.38 14.47
C ASP A 227 13.91 -3.26 13.89
N GLU A 228 14.36 -2.03 14.06
CA GLU A 228 13.63 -0.82 13.66
C GLU A 228 13.39 -0.76 12.15
N ASN A 229 14.32 -1.26 11.32
CA ASN A 229 14.13 -1.31 9.87
C ASN A 229 13.01 -2.28 9.48
N MET A 230 12.78 -3.34 10.25
CA MET A 230 11.66 -4.24 10.00
C MET A 230 10.31 -3.54 10.22
N HIS A 231 10.20 -2.70 11.26
CA HIS A 231 9.01 -1.86 11.48
C HIS A 231 8.81 -0.84 10.36
N LEU A 232 9.89 -0.17 9.92
CA LEU A 232 9.83 0.77 8.79
C LEU A 232 9.34 0.06 7.52
N CYS A 233 9.81 -1.17 7.26
CA CYS A 233 9.35 -1.97 6.12
C CYS A 233 7.86 -2.37 6.21
N ALA A 234 7.29 -2.52 7.40
CA ALA A 234 5.84 -2.76 7.56
C ALA A 234 5.01 -1.54 7.11
N HIS A 235 5.50 -0.32 7.33
CA HIS A 235 4.88 0.89 6.77
C HIS A 235 5.01 0.95 5.24
N LEU A 236 6.16 0.55 4.68
CA LEU A 236 6.35 0.44 3.22
C LEU A 236 5.39 -0.60 2.59
N PHE A 237 5.10 -1.68 3.31
CA PHE A 237 4.13 -2.68 2.86
C PHE A 237 2.70 -2.15 2.91
N ALA A 238 2.35 -1.39 3.95
CA ALA A 238 1.03 -0.79 4.10
C ALA A 238 0.72 0.29 3.06
N SER A 239 1.74 1.07 2.63
CA SER A 239 1.54 2.29 1.82
C SER A 239 0.90 2.07 0.45
N ASP A 240 0.99 0.85 -0.09
CA ASP A 240 0.39 0.45 -1.38
C ASP A 240 -0.92 -0.36 -1.19
N ARG A 241 -1.45 -0.50 0.03
CA ARG A 241 -2.65 -1.32 0.29
C ARG A 241 -3.88 -0.63 -0.30
N ASN A 242 -4.50 -1.29 -1.29
CA ASN A 242 -5.66 -0.76 -2.03
C ASN A 242 -5.46 0.64 -2.62
N SER A 243 -4.24 0.91 -3.07
CA SER A 243 -3.79 2.18 -3.63
C SER A 243 -4.63 2.66 -4.83
N LEU A 244 -4.28 2.27 -6.06
CA LEU A 244 -4.87 2.81 -7.29
C LEU A 244 -6.39 2.55 -7.43
N TYR A 245 -6.94 1.59 -6.70
CA TYR A 245 -8.39 1.38 -6.62
C TYR A 245 -9.13 2.62 -6.14
N ILE A 246 -8.55 3.39 -5.22
CA ILE A 246 -9.16 4.63 -4.73
C ILE A 246 -9.45 5.61 -5.86
N VAL A 247 -8.55 5.71 -6.85
CA VAL A 247 -8.71 6.64 -7.96
C VAL A 247 -9.90 6.24 -8.81
N ALA A 248 -10.02 4.95 -9.16
CA ALA A 248 -11.17 4.47 -9.91
C ALA A 248 -12.48 4.68 -9.12
N ASN A 249 -12.49 4.32 -7.84
CA ASN A 249 -13.66 4.41 -6.97
C ASN A 249 -14.14 5.85 -6.76
N HIS A 250 -13.21 6.78 -6.53
CA HIS A 250 -13.55 8.19 -6.32
C HIS A 250 -14.20 8.82 -7.55
N PHE A 251 -13.91 8.35 -8.77
CA PHE A 251 -14.59 8.79 -9.98
C PHE A 251 -15.83 7.97 -10.33
N GLY A 252 -16.23 7.00 -9.51
CA GLY A 252 -17.34 6.09 -9.80
C GLY A 252 -17.05 5.05 -10.89
N LEU A 253 -15.78 4.86 -11.22
CA LEU A 253 -15.30 4.01 -12.32
C LEU A 253 -14.66 2.70 -11.84
N GLY A 254 -14.82 2.36 -10.55
CA GLY A 254 -14.24 1.15 -9.94
C GLY A 254 -14.54 -0.11 -10.75
N ASP A 255 -15.78 -0.30 -11.17
CA ASP A 255 -16.16 -1.48 -11.94
C ASP A 255 -15.91 -1.37 -13.46
N TYR A 256 -15.27 -0.30 -13.93
CA TYR A 256 -15.13 -0.01 -15.37
C TYR A 256 -13.68 0.01 -15.87
N PHE A 257 -12.66 -0.06 -15.00
CA PHE A 257 -11.29 -0.14 -15.50
C PHE A 257 -11.00 -1.45 -16.24
N THR A 258 -10.11 -1.38 -17.22
CA THR A 258 -9.64 -2.49 -18.07
C THR A 258 -8.21 -2.91 -17.77
N SER A 259 -7.42 -2.02 -17.20
CA SER A 259 -6.07 -2.35 -16.75
C SER A 259 -5.66 -1.39 -15.63
N MET A 260 -4.96 -1.93 -14.65
CA MET A 260 -4.41 -1.19 -13.54
C MET A 260 -3.06 -1.82 -13.14
N SER A 261 -2.03 -0.99 -12.99
CA SER A 261 -0.71 -1.43 -12.54
C SER A 261 0.03 -0.28 -11.86
N SER A 262 0.78 -0.57 -10.80
CA SER A 262 1.79 0.33 -10.24
C SER A 262 2.90 0.57 -11.25
N LEU A 263 3.39 1.80 -11.37
CA LEU A 263 4.56 2.15 -12.20
C LEU A 263 5.72 2.63 -11.33
N VAL A 264 5.45 3.59 -10.45
CA VAL A 264 6.44 4.15 -9.53
C VAL A 264 5.83 4.25 -8.15
N HIS A 265 6.56 3.89 -7.10
CA HIS A 265 6.16 4.16 -5.72
C HIS A 265 7.31 4.78 -4.94
N THR A 266 7.03 5.85 -4.21
CA THR A 266 7.99 6.52 -3.34
C THR A 266 7.40 6.69 -1.96
N VAL A 267 8.17 6.34 -0.94
CA VAL A 267 7.84 6.55 0.47
C VAL A 267 8.97 7.31 1.14
N ILE A 268 8.61 8.30 1.95
CA ILE A 268 9.52 9.10 2.78
C ILE A 268 9.09 8.91 4.22
N MET A 269 10.00 8.46 5.08
CA MET A 269 9.79 8.34 6.52
C MET A 269 10.26 9.63 7.19
N HIS A 270 9.39 10.26 7.97
CA HIS A 270 9.66 11.54 8.62
C HIS A 270 10.08 11.37 10.07
N SER A 271 9.44 10.43 10.77
CA SER A 271 9.65 10.25 12.21
C SER A 271 10.56 9.05 12.50
N PRO A 272 11.51 9.19 13.44
CA PRO A 272 12.29 8.05 13.92
C PRO A 272 11.47 7.19 14.91
N PRO A 273 11.97 6.01 15.27
CA PRO A 273 11.55 5.32 16.49
C PRO A 273 11.58 6.26 17.71
N PRO A 274 10.64 6.13 18.67
CA PRO A 274 9.63 5.08 18.76
C PRO A 274 8.35 5.36 17.96
N ALA A 275 8.23 6.46 17.21
CA ALA A 275 6.99 6.86 16.54
C ALA A 275 6.49 5.85 15.49
N THR A 276 7.42 5.11 14.88
CA THR A 276 7.19 4.10 13.83
C THR A 276 7.17 2.66 14.35
N LEU A 277 7.38 2.45 15.65
CA LEU A 277 7.41 1.09 16.21
C LEU A 277 5.98 0.54 16.34
N PHE A 278 5.81 -0.68 15.88
CA PHE A 278 4.65 -1.53 16.17
C PHE A 278 4.83 -2.18 17.55
N GLY A 279 3.73 -2.48 18.24
CA GLY A 279 3.78 -3.04 19.59
C GLY A 279 4.46 -4.42 19.66
N SER A 280 5.15 -4.68 20.77
CA SER A 280 5.65 -5.99 21.19
C SER A 280 5.05 -6.34 22.56
N LYS A 281 4.92 -7.64 22.86
CA LYS A 281 4.60 -8.14 24.22
C LYS A 281 5.63 -7.78 25.29
N THR A 282 6.82 -7.33 24.91
CA THR A 282 7.97 -7.19 25.83
C THR A 282 8.43 -5.76 26.11
N SER A 283 7.77 -4.72 25.61
CA SER A 283 8.21 -3.33 25.87
C SER A 283 7.93 -2.92 27.33
N PRO A 284 8.95 -2.78 28.21
CA PRO A 284 8.74 -2.35 29.59
C PRO A 284 8.43 -0.84 29.57
N GLY A 285 7.34 -0.42 30.23
CA GLY A 285 7.05 1.00 30.47
C GLY A 285 6.12 1.69 29.48
N HIS A 286 5.45 0.98 28.55
CA HIS A 286 4.35 1.58 27.80
C HIS A 286 3.11 1.77 28.69
N GLN A 287 2.84 3.01 29.09
CA GLN A 287 1.54 3.40 29.65
C GLN A 287 0.46 3.20 28.59
N ARG A 288 -0.54 2.38 28.93
CA ARG A 288 -1.69 2.04 28.09
C ARG A 288 -2.40 3.30 27.64
N SER A 289 -2.33 3.62 26.35
CA SER A 289 -3.23 4.59 25.74
C SER A 289 -4.62 3.96 25.59
N PRO A 290 -5.73 4.70 25.65
CA PRO A 290 -7.05 4.19 25.24
C PRO A 290 -7.09 3.68 23.77
N LEU A 291 -6.05 3.97 22.98
CA LEU A 291 -5.79 3.44 21.63
C LEU A 291 -4.89 2.18 21.62
N ASP A 292 -4.42 1.68 22.77
CA ASP A 292 -3.73 0.39 22.91
C ASP A 292 -4.73 -0.76 22.94
N ASP A 293 -4.85 -1.37 21.76
CA ASP A 293 -4.69 -2.78 21.47
C ASP A 293 -4.49 -3.75 22.65
N LYS A 294 -5.05 -4.96 22.52
CA LYS A 294 -4.62 -6.07 23.38
C LYS A 294 -3.35 -6.80 22.88
N SER A 295 -2.72 -6.39 21.76
CA SER A 295 -1.51 -6.99 21.18
C SER A 295 -0.64 -6.15 20.19
N GLY A 296 -0.67 -4.81 20.14
CA GLY A 296 -0.01 -4.06 19.03
C GLY A 296 -0.30 -2.55 18.96
N ARG A 297 0.17 -1.85 17.92
CA ARG A 297 -0.01 -0.39 17.77
C ARG A 297 -0.66 -0.09 16.42
N TRP A 298 -1.76 0.67 16.41
CA TRP A 298 -2.47 1.05 15.20
C TRP A 298 -1.89 2.31 14.55
N PHE A 299 -1.85 2.30 13.23
CA PHE A 299 -1.54 3.44 12.37
C PHE A 299 -2.70 3.69 11.41
N CYS A 300 -2.80 4.92 10.91
CA CYS A 300 -3.82 5.30 9.94
C CYS A 300 -3.17 5.74 8.64
N MET A 301 -3.57 5.10 7.55
CA MET A 301 -3.28 5.52 6.20
C MET A 301 -4.43 6.39 5.68
N GLU A 302 -4.14 7.67 5.45
CA GLU A 302 -5.04 8.62 4.80
C GLU A 302 -4.61 8.80 3.34
N SER A 303 -5.47 8.47 2.38
CA SER A 303 -5.11 8.51 0.96
C SER A 303 -6.13 9.18 0.05
N TRP A 304 -5.64 9.70 -1.09
CA TRP A 304 -6.43 10.39 -2.11
C TRP A 304 -5.72 10.35 -3.48
N GLY A 305 -6.49 10.56 -4.55
CA GLY A 305 -5.95 10.81 -5.88
C GLY A 305 -5.77 12.30 -6.15
N SER A 306 -4.70 12.70 -6.85
CA SER A 306 -4.49 14.12 -7.23
C SER A 306 -4.64 14.37 -8.74
N ARG A 307 -4.53 13.33 -9.57
CA ARG A 307 -4.70 13.42 -11.01
C ARG A 307 -5.03 12.07 -11.62
N VAL A 308 -5.89 12.06 -12.63
CA VAL A 308 -6.11 10.93 -13.54
C VAL A 308 -6.23 11.48 -14.96
N SER A 309 -5.37 11.05 -15.87
CA SER A 309 -5.35 11.52 -17.27
C SER A 309 -4.40 10.66 -18.10
N SER A 310 -4.66 10.57 -19.41
CA SER A 310 -3.78 9.91 -20.38
C SER A 310 -3.32 8.51 -19.99
N GLY A 311 -4.25 7.72 -19.42
CA GLY A 311 -3.97 6.34 -19.01
C GLY A 311 -3.14 6.20 -17.73
N ARG A 312 -2.94 7.28 -16.97
CA ARG A 312 -2.21 7.29 -15.69
C ARG A 312 -2.99 7.98 -14.58
N ALA A 313 -2.63 7.67 -13.34
CA ALA A 313 -3.16 8.28 -12.15
C ALA A 313 -2.09 8.46 -11.08
N VAL A 314 -2.26 9.50 -10.26
CA VAL A 314 -1.44 9.77 -9.09
C VAL A 314 -2.21 9.44 -7.84
N TYR A 315 -1.66 8.53 -7.05
CA TYR A 315 -2.10 8.20 -5.68
C TYR A 315 -1.17 8.86 -4.67
N ASN A 316 -1.76 9.42 -3.61
CA ASN A 316 -1.04 10.03 -2.50
C ASN A 316 -1.52 9.42 -1.20
N CYS A 317 -0.62 9.35 -0.23
CA CYS A 317 -0.87 8.76 1.06
C CYS A 317 -0.05 9.47 2.15
N ARG A 318 -0.69 9.69 3.30
CA ARG A 318 -0.05 10.07 4.56
C ARG A 318 -0.30 8.97 5.57
N ILE A 319 0.71 8.68 6.36
CA ILE A 319 0.64 7.70 7.43
C ILE A 319 0.79 8.43 8.76
N TRP A 320 -0.20 8.23 9.61
CA TRP A 320 -0.30 8.84 10.93
C TRP A 320 -0.22 7.76 12.01
N ASN A 321 0.45 8.05 13.11
CA ASN A 321 0.36 7.19 14.30
C ASN A 321 -0.83 7.60 15.19
N SER A 322 -1.06 6.83 16.26
CA SER A 322 -2.17 7.05 17.19
C SER A 322 -2.10 8.37 17.96
N LYS A 323 -0.97 9.08 17.95
CA LYS A 323 -0.78 10.39 18.57
C LYS A 323 -0.96 11.56 17.60
N GLY A 324 -1.27 11.28 16.33
CA GLY A 324 -1.39 12.31 15.29
C GLY A 324 -0.05 12.75 14.69
N GLU A 325 1.04 12.01 14.95
CA GLU A 325 2.34 12.29 14.31
C GLU A 325 2.32 11.78 12.87
N HIS A 326 2.75 12.62 11.91
CA HIS A 326 2.84 12.28 10.50
C HIS A 326 4.14 11.52 10.22
N ILE A 327 4.10 10.20 10.33
CA ILE A 327 5.31 9.38 10.32
C ILE A 327 5.86 9.11 8.92
N ALA A 328 5.02 9.14 7.87
CA ALA A 328 5.48 8.90 6.51
C ALA A 328 4.53 9.48 5.43
N THR A 329 5.11 9.90 4.30
CA THR A 329 4.37 10.26 3.08
C THR A 329 4.67 9.24 1.99
N ALA A 330 3.66 8.87 1.22
CA ALA A 330 3.82 8.08 0.01
C ALA A 330 3.15 8.70 -1.22
N MET A 331 3.75 8.52 -2.39
CA MET A 331 3.21 8.89 -3.69
C MET A 331 3.43 7.75 -4.68
N GLN A 332 2.48 7.57 -5.60
CA GLN A 332 2.54 6.52 -6.61
C GLN A 332 2.03 7.01 -7.96
N ASP A 333 2.80 6.76 -9.01
CA ASP A 333 2.32 6.82 -10.40
C ASP A 333 1.80 5.43 -10.76
N GLY A 334 0.59 5.37 -11.30
CA GLY A 334 -0.07 4.15 -11.70
C GLY A 334 -0.64 4.24 -13.10
N LEU A 335 -0.54 3.15 -13.85
CA LEU A 335 -1.31 2.95 -15.05
C LEU A 335 -2.76 2.66 -14.67
N ILE A 336 -3.70 3.38 -15.30
CA ILE A 336 -5.13 3.10 -15.19
C ILE A 336 -5.79 3.32 -16.55
N ARG A 337 -6.54 2.32 -17.02
CA ARG A 337 -7.22 2.37 -18.31
C ARG A 337 -8.67 1.98 -18.12
N TYR A 338 -9.54 2.59 -18.92
CA TYR A 338 -10.97 2.31 -18.92
C TYR A 338 -11.43 1.72 -20.25
N ALA A 339 -10.87 2.15 -21.39
CA ALA A 339 -11.15 1.54 -22.69
C ALA A 339 -10.50 0.16 -22.84
N ALA A 340 -11.19 -0.77 -23.51
CA ALA A 340 -10.66 -2.11 -23.78
C ALA A 340 -9.44 -2.05 -24.72
N ASN A 341 -9.53 -1.22 -25.77
CA ASN A 341 -8.41 -0.83 -26.62
C ASN A 341 -8.16 0.68 -26.49
N PRO A 342 -7.17 1.11 -25.69
CA PRO A 342 -6.88 2.53 -25.50
C PRO A 342 -6.46 3.27 -26.78
N LYS A 343 -5.99 2.57 -27.82
CA LYS A 343 -5.60 3.18 -29.09
C LYS A 343 -6.80 3.39 -30.02
N GLN A 344 -7.85 2.58 -29.86
CA GLN A 344 -9.07 2.63 -30.65
C GLN A 344 -10.27 2.31 -29.74
N PRO A 345 -10.65 3.22 -28.83
CA PRO A 345 -11.83 3.04 -27.99
C PRO A 345 -13.10 3.03 -28.85
N THR A 346 -14.14 2.34 -28.42
CA THR A 346 -15.45 2.40 -29.11
C THR A 346 -16.13 3.75 -28.85
N ASP A 347 -17.06 4.15 -29.73
CA ASP A 347 -17.85 5.39 -29.54
C ASP A 347 -18.66 5.36 -28.23
N GLU A 348 -19.14 4.18 -27.83
CA GLU A 348 -19.84 3.98 -26.56
C GLU A 348 -18.90 4.23 -25.35
N GLU A 349 -17.67 3.69 -25.41
CA GLU A 349 -16.67 3.93 -24.37
C GLU A 349 -16.28 5.41 -24.29
N LEU A 350 -16.09 6.07 -25.44
CA LEU A 350 -15.77 7.50 -25.50
C LEU A 350 -16.90 8.34 -24.91
N LYS A 351 -18.15 8.05 -25.28
CA LYS A 351 -19.33 8.75 -24.76
C LYS A 351 -19.44 8.58 -23.24
N PHE A 352 -19.32 7.35 -22.74
CA PHE A 352 -19.36 7.08 -21.30
C PHE A 352 -18.28 7.85 -20.52
N LEU A 353 -17.05 7.86 -21.02
CA LEU A 353 -15.94 8.57 -20.38
C LEU A 353 -16.12 10.10 -20.44
N ALA A 354 -16.62 10.63 -21.55
CA ALA A 354 -16.93 12.04 -21.71
C ALA A 354 -18.05 12.47 -20.74
N ASP A 355 -19.12 11.69 -20.63
CA ASP A 355 -20.22 11.95 -19.71
C ASP A 355 -19.75 11.95 -18.24
N ASN A 356 -18.90 10.98 -17.87
CA ASN A 356 -18.34 10.93 -16.53
C ASN A 356 -17.37 12.09 -16.25
N THR A 357 -16.65 12.58 -17.26
CA THR A 357 -15.76 13.74 -17.12
C THR A 357 -16.58 15.02 -16.92
N ARG A 358 -17.57 15.26 -17.79
CA ARG A 358 -18.47 16.42 -17.72
C ARG A 358 -19.21 16.53 -16.39
N LYS A 359 -19.50 15.41 -15.73
CA LYS A 359 -20.11 15.38 -14.38
C LYS A 359 -19.34 16.21 -13.34
N TRP A 360 -18.01 16.29 -13.49
CA TRP A 360 -17.11 16.92 -12.55
C TRP A 360 -16.50 18.23 -13.06
N GLU A 361 -16.60 18.52 -14.36
CA GLU A 361 -16.19 19.80 -14.94
C GLU A 361 -16.96 20.96 -14.28
N GLY A 362 -16.25 22.03 -13.92
CA GLY A 362 -16.85 23.23 -13.33
C GLY A 362 -17.29 23.13 -11.86
N ARG A 363 -17.28 21.94 -11.24
CA ARG A 363 -17.48 21.82 -9.79
C ARG A 363 -16.21 22.26 -9.07
N GLY A 364 -16.27 23.40 -8.39
CA GLY A 364 -15.13 23.95 -7.65
C GLY A 364 -14.55 22.91 -6.69
N ARG A 365 -13.22 22.74 -6.71
CA ARG A 365 -12.51 22.14 -5.58
C ARG A 365 -12.84 22.99 -4.35
N GLU A 366 -13.04 22.39 -3.18
CA GLU A 366 -13.02 23.19 -1.95
C GLU A 366 -11.67 23.95 -1.96
N GLN A 367 -11.71 25.28 -2.12
CA GLN A 367 -10.52 26.10 -2.02
C GLN A 367 -10.05 25.96 -0.58
N LYS A 368 -9.05 25.12 -0.34
CA LYS A 368 -8.32 25.13 0.92
C LYS A 368 -7.52 26.44 0.95
N LEU A 369 -8.02 27.41 1.71
CA LEU A 369 -7.27 28.57 2.18
C LEU A 369 -6.10 28.12 3.05
#